data_AF-A0A194W2J5-F1
#
_entry.id   AF-A0A194W2J5-F1
#
_cell.length_a   1.000
_cell.length_b   1.000
_cell.length_c   1.000
_cell.angle_alpha   90.00
_cell.angle_beta   90.00
_cell.angle_gamma   90.00
#
_symmetry.space_group_name_H-M   'P 1'
#
loop_
_entity.id
_entity.type
_entity.pdbx_description
1 polymer ?
#
loop_
_entity_poly.entity_id
_entity_poly.type
_entity_poly.pdbx_seq_one_letter_code
_entity_poly.pdbx_strand_id
1 'polypeptide(L)'
;MAISALDLPQVWEKPPFPALLAALQGLRVEPPVWNLKVSRTDILKEQEMNAHHRREVAAYLSSIIRSGLLWIQDEEDREAIWEEASKRFSERCGRSAMGEIIRRWPFEDADYAPFDLAIKEPPLTGDNLGLKTWGSSYVLAQMLFTIGQTSLSHLLGQEDNQARPTVLELGSGTGLLGLAAAAIWRTQVILSDLPGIVLNLSYNVEKNRQMIEERGGAVVAGALTWGGDEDEVDPVLFPTKNSFKVIIVADPLYDDVHPGLLAGAIDEQLSLDLDARAIIMVPQRDATTIKLLSAFRNEMASKSAPFVCLQETVVAGQDDWGGGDDDEAGRVKCWYGVFGRQRLDTDTRV
;
A
#
# COMPACT_ATOMS: atom_id res chain seq x y z
N MET A 1 7.03 24.85 -16.35
CA MET A 1 7.16 26.06 -15.51
C MET A 1 6.02 26.02 -14.50
N ALA A 2 6.29 26.21 -13.22
CA ALA A 2 5.23 26.31 -12.22
C ALA A 2 4.40 27.57 -12.52
N ILE A 3 3.08 27.43 -12.66
CA ILE A 3 2.16 28.55 -12.89
C ILE A 3 2.21 29.42 -11.63
N SER A 4 2.54 30.71 -11.72
CA SER A 4 2.47 31.55 -10.53
C SER A 4 1.02 31.70 -10.08
N ALA A 5 0.78 31.78 -8.77
CA ALA A 5 -0.56 32.11 -8.26
C ALA A 5 -1.06 33.48 -8.78
N LEU A 6 -0.13 34.36 -9.19
CA LEU A 6 -0.40 35.66 -9.80
C LEU A 6 -0.86 35.56 -11.27
N ASP A 7 -0.55 34.46 -11.96
CA ASP A 7 -0.96 34.22 -13.35
C ASP A 7 -2.37 33.61 -13.45
N LEU A 8 -2.97 33.25 -12.31
CA LEU A 8 -4.32 32.68 -12.24
C LEU A 8 -5.39 33.79 -12.27
N PRO A 9 -6.61 33.50 -12.74
CA PRO A 9 -7.72 34.46 -12.72
C PRO A 9 -8.01 34.94 -11.30
N GLN A 10 -7.98 36.25 -11.07
CA GLN A 10 -8.13 36.82 -9.73
C GLN A 10 -9.57 37.18 -9.43
N VAL A 11 -10.02 36.96 -8.19
CA VAL A 11 -11.40 37.22 -7.75
C VAL A 11 -11.86 38.66 -8.06
N TRP A 12 -10.96 39.65 -7.92
CA TRP A 12 -11.29 41.05 -8.19
C TRP A 12 -11.51 41.37 -9.69
N GLU A 13 -11.01 40.53 -10.59
CA GLU A 13 -11.20 40.65 -12.05
C GLU A 13 -12.56 40.13 -12.50
N LYS A 14 -13.29 39.45 -11.60
CA LYS A 14 -14.61 38.83 -11.87
C LYS A 14 -14.57 37.89 -13.09
N PRO A 15 -13.67 36.90 -13.11
CA PRO A 15 -13.53 35.99 -14.24
C PRO A 15 -14.80 35.16 -14.47
N PRO A 16 -15.16 34.83 -15.72
CA PRO A 16 -16.32 33.99 -16.00
C PRO A 16 -16.13 32.57 -15.44
N PHE A 17 -17.23 31.90 -15.09
CA PHE A 17 -17.24 30.55 -14.51
C PHE A 17 -16.29 29.55 -15.22
N PRO A 18 -16.33 29.39 -16.57
CA PRO A 18 -15.48 28.40 -17.24
C PRO A 18 -13.98 28.67 -17.08
N ALA A 19 -13.57 29.94 -17.01
CA ALA A 19 -12.17 30.31 -16.85
C ALA A 19 -11.67 30.01 -15.43
N LEU A 20 -12.49 30.30 -14.42
CA LEU A 20 -12.14 30.05 -13.02
C LEU A 20 -12.13 28.54 -12.73
N LEU A 21 -13.11 27.79 -13.22
CA LEU A 21 -13.16 26.34 -13.08
C LEU A 21 -11.97 25.65 -13.76
N ALA A 22 -11.64 26.04 -15.00
CA ALA A 22 -10.49 25.48 -15.71
C ALA A 22 -9.16 25.78 -14.98
N ALA A 23 -9.01 26.98 -14.41
CA ALA A 23 -7.84 27.33 -13.61
C ALA A 23 -7.74 26.45 -12.34
N LEU A 24 -8.85 26.26 -11.62
CA LEU A 24 -8.90 25.39 -10.44
C LEU A 24 -8.60 23.92 -10.77
N GLN A 25 -9.16 23.40 -11.87
CA GLN A 25 -8.86 22.05 -12.34
C GLN A 25 -7.38 21.88 -12.71
N GLY A 26 -6.76 22.91 -13.28
CA GLY A 26 -5.32 22.96 -13.57
C GLY A 26 -4.43 22.99 -12.33
N LEU A 27 -4.97 23.32 -11.15
CA LEU A 27 -4.26 23.26 -9.86
C LEU A 27 -4.34 21.90 -9.19
N ARG A 28 -4.90 20.87 -9.85
CA ARG A 28 -4.92 19.52 -9.30
C ARG A 28 -3.50 19.04 -8.99
N VAL A 29 -3.32 18.51 -7.78
CA VAL A 29 -2.08 17.83 -7.40
C VAL A 29 -2.36 16.34 -7.44
N GLU A 30 -1.63 15.62 -8.31
CA GLU A 30 -1.65 14.16 -8.22
C GLU A 30 -0.98 13.74 -6.90
N PRO A 31 -1.54 12.75 -6.19
CA PRO A 31 -0.91 12.24 -4.98
C PRO A 31 0.53 11.79 -5.27
N PRO A 32 1.49 12.07 -4.38
CA PRO A 32 2.86 11.67 -4.60
C PRO A 32 2.95 10.14 -4.71
N VAL A 33 3.76 9.69 -5.68
CA VAL A 33 4.21 8.30 -5.77
C VAL A 33 5.60 8.25 -5.14
N TRP A 34 5.82 7.32 -4.22
CA TRP A 34 7.15 7.14 -3.63
C TRP A 34 8.14 6.72 -4.72
N ASN A 35 9.21 7.48 -4.87
CA ASN A 35 10.26 7.14 -5.83
C ASN A 35 11.55 6.81 -5.08
N LEU A 36 11.83 5.51 -4.98
CA LEU A 36 12.99 4.98 -4.28
C LEU A 36 14.32 5.25 -5.01
N LYS A 37 14.27 5.68 -6.29
CA LYS A 37 15.46 5.93 -7.15
C LYS A 37 15.97 7.38 -7.12
N VAL A 38 15.26 8.33 -6.48
CA VAL A 38 15.64 9.75 -6.48
C VAL A 38 16.65 10.06 -5.37
N SER A 39 17.70 10.83 -5.72
CA SER A 39 18.77 11.20 -4.80
C SER A 39 18.33 12.24 -3.74
N ARG A 40 18.96 12.21 -2.56
CA ARG A 40 18.68 13.13 -1.42
C ARG A 40 18.75 14.60 -1.83
N THR A 41 19.68 14.96 -2.71
CA THR A 41 19.91 16.34 -3.16
C THR A 41 18.84 16.84 -4.13
N ASP A 42 18.22 15.95 -4.91
CA ASP A 42 17.20 16.33 -5.87
C ASP A 42 15.84 16.49 -5.20
N ILE A 43 15.53 15.61 -4.23
CA ILE A 43 14.31 15.68 -3.41
C ILE A 43 14.27 17.00 -2.61
N LEU A 44 15.37 17.38 -1.94
CA LEU A 44 15.41 18.60 -1.13
C LEU A 44 15.22 19.88 -1.96
N LYS A 45 15.87 19.94 -3.14
CA LYS A 45 15.71 21.07 -4.07
C LYS A 45 14.29 21.18 -4.61
N GLU A 46 13.66 20.05 -4.98
CA GLU A 46 12.27 20.03 -5.42
C GLU A 46 11.32 20.41 -4.28
N GLN A 47 11.56 19.94 -3.05
CA GLN A 47 10.69 20.25 -1.90
C GLN A 47 10.73 21.73 -1.51
N GLU A 48 11.91 22.36 -1.48
CA GLU A 48 12.07 23.78 -1.18
C GLU A 48 11.44 24.67 -2.26
N MET A 49 11.72 24.40 -3.55
CA MET A 49 11.10 25.11 -4.66
C MET A 49 9.58 24.98 -4.66
N ASN A 50 9.05 23.80 -4.33
CA ASN A 50 7.62 23.55 -4.25
C ASN A 50 6.97 24.12 -2.98
N ALA A 51 7.69 24.36 -1.89
CA ALA A 51 7.10 24.84 -0.63
C ALA A 51 6.62 26.30 -0.71
N HIS A 52 7.33 27.16 -1.43
CA HIS A 52 6.90 28.54 -1.66
C HIS A 52 5.67 28.58 -2.57
N HIS A 53 5.75 27.89 -3.72
CA HIS A 53 4.64 27.77 -4.67
C HIS A 53 3.38 27.16 -4.04
N ARG A 54 3.51 26.12 -3.21
CA ARG A 54 2.38 25.52 -2.46
C ARG A 54 1.68 26.52 -1.56
N ARG A 55 2.42 27.40 -0.88
CA ARG A 55 1.85 28.44 -0.01
C ARG A 55 1.09 29.50 -0.81
N GLU A 56 1.64 29.95 -1.92
CA GLU A 56 0.98 30.92 -2.80
C GLU A 56 -0.34 30.38 -3.36
N VAL A 57 -0.33 29.14 -3.85
CA VAL A 57 -1.53 28.48 -4.38
C VAL A 57 -2.56 28.23 -3.27
N ALA A 58 -2.13 27.83 -2.07
CA ALA A 58 -3.04 27.67 -0.93
C ALA A 58 -3.71 29.00 -0.53
N ALA A 59 -2.96 30.11 -0.54
CA ALA A 59 -3.51 31.44 -0.29
C ALA A 59 -4.54 31.85 -1.37
N TYR A 60 -4.23 31.59 -2.65
CA TYR A 60 -5.15 31.82 -3.76
C TYR A 60 -6.46 31.03 -3.60
N LEU A 61 -6.37 29.72 -3.36
CA LEU A 61 -7.53 28.85 -3.14
C LEU A 61 -8.37 29.30 -1.94
N SER A 62 -7.73 29.67 -0.83
CA SER A 62 -8.41 30.23 0.34
C SER A 62 -9.17 31.52 0.02
N SER A 63 -8.61 32.39 -0.84
CA SER A 63 -9.26 33.62 -1.27
C SER A 63 -10.54 33.35 -2.09
N ILE A 64 -10.55 32.30 -2.92
CA ILE A 64 -11.73 31.86 -3.68
C ILE A 64 -12.81 31.31 -2.74
N ILE A 65 -12.43 30.42 -1.82
CA ILE A 65 -13.35 29.81 -0.84
C ILE A 65 -14.03 30.89 0.03
N ARG A 66 -13.31 31.96 0.38
CA ARG A 66 -13.86 33.09 1.14
C ARG A 66 -14.70 34.05 0.31
N SER A 67 -14.60 34.01 -1.02
CA SER A 67 -15.34 34.90 -1.91
C SER A 67 -16.79 34.46 -2.03
N GLY A 68 -17.72 35.42 -1.98
CA GLY A 68 -19.13 35.17 -2.27
C GLY A 68 -19.44 34.95 -3.75
N LEU A 69 -18.45 35.10 -4.65
CA LEU A 69 -18.57 34.89 -6.10
C LEU A 69 -19.78 35.60 -6.76
N LEU A 70 -20.19 36.76 -6.23
CA LEU A 70 -21.46 37.44 -6.55
C LEU A 70 -21.65 37.86 -8.02
N TRP A 71 -20.58 37.80 -8.84
CA TRP A 71 -20.66 38.08 -10.28
C TRP A 71 -21.12 36.86 -11.09
N ILE A 72 -21.06 35.65 -10.51
CA ILE A 72 -21.59 34.41 -11.07
C ILE A 72 -23.04 34.28 -10.60
N GLN A 73 -23.98 34.30 -11.55
CA GLN A 73 -25.42 34.35 -11.25
C GLN A 73 -25.97 32.99 -10.86
N ASP A 74 -25.51 31.94 -11.51
CA ASP A 74 -25.94 30.57 -11.23
C ASP A 74 -25.40 30.12 -9.86
N GLU A 75 -26.25 29.47 -9.07
CA GLU A 75 -25.88 28.91 -7.78
C GLU A 75 -25.11 27.61 -7.93
N GLU A 76 -25.47 26.77 -8.91
CA GLU A 76 -24.78 25.51 -9.17
C GLU A 76 -23.33 25.77 -9.63
N ASP A 77 -23.11 26.79 -10.47
CA ASP A 77 -21.77 27.20 -10.89
C ASP A 77 -20.91 27.68 -9.71
N ARG A 78 -21.51 28.38 -8.74
CA ARG A 78 -20.83 28.84 -7.53
C ARG A 78 -20.45 27.68 -6.63
N GLU A 79 -21.37 26.73 -6.43
CA GLU A 79 -21.13 25.50 -5.67
C GLU A 79 -19.99 24.68 -6.30
N ALA A 80 -20.01 24.49 -7.62
CA ALA A 80 -18.95 23.77 -8.33
C ALA A 80 -17.57 24.42 -8.17
N ILE A 81 -17.49 25.75 -8.18
CA ILE A 81 -16.23 26.47 -7.93
C ILE A 81 -15.75 26.27 -6.48
N TRP A 82 -16.64 26.40 -5.50
CA TRP A 82 -16.28 26.23 -4.09
C TRP A 82 -15.87 24.79 -3.77
N GLU A 83 -16.57 23.81 -4.32
CA GLU A 83 -16.24 22.39 -4.18
C GLU A 83 -14.86 22.11 -4.78
N GLU A 84 -14.63 22.54 -6.02
CA GLU A 84 -13.36 22.31 -6.70
C GLU A 84 -12.20 23.05 -5.98
N ALA A 85 -12.39 24.32 -5.56
CA ALA A 85 -11.38 25.06 -4.82
C ALA A 85 -11.06 24.41 -3.46
N SER A 86 -12.08 23.96 -2.74
CA SER A 86 -11.92 23.25 -1.46
C SER A 86 -11.17 21.94 -1.63
N LYS A 87 -11.48 21.20 -2.71
CA LYS A 87 -10.77 19.97 -3.07
C LYS A 87 -9.29 20.24 -3.36
N ARG A 88 -8.96 21.21 -4.21
CA ARG A 88 -7.56 21.59 -4.49
C ARG A 88 -6.83 22.09 -3.24
N PHE A 89 -7.54 22.74 -2.32
CA PHE A 89 -6.98 23.20 -1.06
C PHE A 89 -6.65 22.01 -0.15
N SER A 90 -7.58 21.07 0.01
CA SER A 90 -7.38 19.86 0.82
C SER A 90 -6.23 18.98 0.33
N GLU A 91 -6.00 18.91 -0.99
CA GLU A 91 -4.87 18.19 -1.63
C GLU A 91 -3.50 18.66 -1.12
N ARG A 92 -3.44 19.86 -0.54
CA ARG A 92 -2.21 20.51 -0.07
C ARG A 92 -2.09 20.55 1.45
N CYS A 93 -3.07 20.02 2.19
CA CYS A 93 -3.11 20.03 3.65
C CYS A 93 -2.60 18.73 4.31
N GLY A 94 -2.01 17.81 3.53
CA GLY A 94 -1.54 16.51 4.00
C GLY A 94 -2.64 15.44 3.98
N ARG A 95 -2.27 14.17 4.16
CA ARG A 95 -3.17 13.03 3.86
C ARG A 95 -4.45 13.01 4.72
N SER A 96 -4.41 13.43 5.99
CA SER A 96 -5.60 13.48 6.86
C SER A 96 -6.68 14.43 6.37
N ALA A 97 -6.30 15.48 5.64
CA ALA A 97 -7.23 16.46 5.10
C ALA A 97 -7.71 16.08 3.69
N MET A 98 -6.99 15.21 2.99
CA MET A 98 -7.37 14.75 1.66
C MET A 98 -8.51 13.75 1.73
N GLY A 99 -9.51 13.93 0.86
CA GLY A 99 -10.58 12.96 0.66
C GLY A 99 -10.11 11.65 0.01
N GLU A 100 -11.05 10.97 -0.62
CA GLU A 100 -10.78 9.78 -1.42
C GLU A 100 -9.80 10.11 -2.57
N ILE A 101 -8.78 9.28 -2.75
CA ILE A 101 -7.83 9.42 -3.85
C ILE A 101 -7.68 8.09 -4.59
N ILE A 102 -7.29 8.17 -5.86
CA ILE A 102 -6.78 7.03 -6.62
C ILE A 102 -5.32 7.33 -6.93
N ARG A 103 -4.42 6.53 -6.37
CA ARG A 103 -2.97 6.61 -6.64
C ARG A 103 -2.58 5.61 -7.73
N ARG A 104 -1.71 6.02 -8.64
CA ARG A 104 -1.11 5.12 -9.63
C ARG A 104 0.30 4.75 -9.18
N TRP A 105 0.58 3.45 -9.11
CA TRP A 105 1.85 2.91 -8.67
C TRP A 105 2.57 2.27 -9.85
N PRO A 106 3.66 2.85 -10.34
CA PRO A 106 4.40 2.32 -11.47
C PRO A 106 5.32 1.18 -11.05
N PHE A 107 5.36 0.14 -11.87
CA PHE A 107 6.24 -1.01 -11.75
C PHE A 107 7.07 -1.10 -13.02
N GLU A 108 8.34 -0.72 -12.90
CA GLU A 108 9.29 -0.65 -13.99
C GLU A 108 10.59 -1.36 -13.60
N ASP A 109 10.86 -2.47 -14.29
CA ASP A 109 12.11 -3.23 -14.16
C ASP A 109 12.58 -3.66 -15.55
N ALA A 110 13.87 -3.96 -15.69
CA ALA A 110 14.41 -4.51 -16.94
C ALA A 110 13.87 -5.93 -17.22
N ASP A 111 13.48 -6.64 -16.17
CA ASP A 111 13.13 -8.06 -16.25
C ASP A 111 11.64 -8.35 -16.53
N TYR A 112 10.77 -7.33 -16.53
CA TYR A 112 9.36 -7.47 -16.91
C TYR A 112 8.80 -6.22 -17.60
N ALA A 113 7.80 -6.41 -18.46
CA ALA A 113 7.15 -5.29 -19.15
C ALA A 113 6.51 -4.32 -18.14
N PRO A 114 6.70 -3.00 -18.27
CA PRO A 114 6.22 -2.03 -17.28
C PRO A 114 4.70 -2.03 -17.16
N PHE A 115 4.18 -1.69 -15.98
CA PHE A 115 2.75 -1.51 -15.72
C PHE A 115 2.49 -0.58 -14.55
N ASP A 116 1.24 -0.14 -14.45
CA ASP A 116 0.76 0.65 -13.31
C ASP A 116 -0.36 -0.09 -12.58
N LEU A 117 -0.42 0.06 -11.26
CA LEU A 117 -1.59 -0.28 -10.45
C LEU A 117 -2.32 0.98 -10.02
N ALA A 118 -3.63 1.04 -10.29
CA ALA A 118 -4.51 2.10 -9.80
C ALA A 118 -5.16 1.67 -8.49
N ILE A 119 -4.78 2.30 -7.38
CA ILE A 119 -5.21 1.94 -6.03
C ILE A 119 -6.08 3.06 -5.45
N LYS A 120 -7.31 2.72 -5.14
CA LYS A 120 -8.25 3.56 -4.41
C LYS A 120 -7.95 3.53 -2.92
N GLU A 121 -7.84 4.72 -2.35
CA GLU A 121 -7.65 4.97 -0.94
C GLU A 121 -8.72 5.91 -0.40
N PRO A 122 -9.67 5.37 0.38
CA PRO A 122 -10.67 6.15 1.10
C PRO A 122 -10.07 7.25 1.99
N PRO A 123 -10.90 8.22 2.43
CA PRO A 123 -10.49 9.21 3.42
C PRO A 123 -10.04 8.54 4.73
N LEU A 124 -8.99 9.10 5.34
CA LEU A 124 -8.50 8.70 6.66
C LEU A 124 -9.37 9.29 7.77
N THR A 125 -10.56 8.74 7.96
CA THR A 125 -11.41 9.03 9.12
C THR A 125 -11.25 7.92 10.15
N GLY A 126 -10.91 8.26 11.41
CA GLY A 126 -10.89 7.37 12.58
C GLY A 126 -10.53 5.91 12.31
N ASP A 127 -11.54 5.09 12.05
CA ASP A 127 -11.48 3.64 11.91
C ASP A 127 -10.89 3.13 10.56
N ASN A 128 -10.51 4.02 9.63
CA ASN A 128 -10.07 3.67 8.27
C ASN A 128 -8.55 3.43 8.11
N LEU A 129 -7.80 3.15 9.19
CA LEU A 129 -6.34 2.97 9.11
C LEU A 129 -5.93 1.81 8.17
N GLY A 130 -6.74 0.74 8.09
CA GLY A 130 -6.50 -0.38 7.18
C GLY A 130 -6.75 -0.07 5.69
N LEU A 131 -7.34 1.08 5.37
CA LEU A 131 -7.64 1.50 4.00
C LEU A 131 -6.55 2.39 3.39
N LYS A 132 -5.40 2.51 4.07
CA LYS A 132 -4.22 3.24 3.62
C LYS A 132 -3.21 2.29 2.96
N THR A 133 -2.63 2.72 1.85
CA THR A 133 -1.41 2.09 1.32
C THR A 133 -0.22 2.51 2.17
N TRP A 134 0.51 1.54 2.72
CA TRP A 134 1.70 1.76 3.55
C TRP A 134 3.00 1.63 2.76
N GLY A 135 4.02 2.41 3.13
CA GLY A 135 5.33 2.44 2.48
C GLY A 135 5.96 1.07 2.26
N SER A 136 5.94 0.24 3.30
CA SER A 136 6.44 -1.14 3.29
C SER A 136 5.73 -2.03 2.26
N SER A 137 4.43 -1.86 2.01
CA SER A 137 3.72 -2.65 0.99
C SER A 137 4.31 -2.41 -0.40
N TYR A 138 4.60 -1.14 -0.73
CA TYR A 138 5.22 -0.79 -2.00
C TYR A 138 6.69 -1.19 -2.06
N VAL A 139 7.45 -1.03 -0.97
CA VAL A 139 8.85 -1.47 -0.90
C VAL A 139 8.95 -2.98 -1.12
N LEU A 140 8.10 -3.78 -0.48
CA LEU A 140 8.06 -5.22 -0.71
C LEU A 140 7.60 -5.54 -2.15
N ALA A 141 6.63 -4.80 -2.68
CA ALA A 141 6.16 -4.97 -4.06
C ALA A 141 7.28 -4.77 -5.10
N GLN A 142 8.16 -3.79 -4.89
CA GLN A 142 9.33 -3.54 -5.74
C GLN A 142 10.38 -4.66 -5.66
N MET A 143 10.37 -5.47 -4.59
CA MET A 143 11.30 -6.59 -4.42
C MET A 143 10.76 -7.91 -4.98
N LEU A 144 9.49 -7.99 -5.39
CA LEU A 144 8.81 -9.23 -5.75
C LEU A 144 9.54 -10.02 -6.85
N PHE A 145 10.03 -9.35 -7.89
CA PHE A 145 10.75 -10.04 -8.97
C PHE A 145 11.98 -10.78 -8.44
N THR A 146 12.85 -10.08 -7.71
CA THR A 146 14.05 -10.66 -7.09
C THR A 146 13.71 -11.79 -6.12
N ILE A 147 12.67 -11.62 -5.30
CA ILE A 147 12.21 -12.67 -4.37
C ILE A 147 11.77 -13.91 -5.15
N GLY A 148 11.07 -13.72 -6.26
CA GLY A 148 10.64 -14.79 -7.17
C GLY A 148 11.81 -15.59 -7.75
N GLN A 149 12.89 -14.90 -8.13
CA GLN A 149 14.09 -15.53 -8.69
C GLN A 149 15.04 -16.13 -7.65
N THR A 150 14.84 -15.81 -6.37
CA THR A 150 15.74 -16.24 -5.29
C THR A 150 15.00 -17.14 -4.31
N SER A 151 14.40 -16.55 -3.27
CA SER A 151 13.76 -17.24 -2.15
C SER A 151 12.58 -18.13 -2.56
N LEU A 152 11.99 -17.87 -3.73
CA LEU A 152 10.86 -18.63 -4.30
C LEU A 152 11.17 -19.31 -5.63
N SER A 153 12.43 -19.36 -6.06
CA SER A 153 12.82 -19.96 -7.34
C SER A 153 12.35 -21.40 -7.52
N HIS A 154 12.32 -22.19 -6.44
CA HIS A 154 11.84 -23.57 -6.44
C HIS A 154 10.30 -23.69 -6.56
N LEU A 155 9.55 -22.63 -6.25
CA LEU A 155 8.09 -22.59 -6.34
C LEU A 155 7.58 -21.87 -7.60
N LEU A 156 8.33 -20.86 -8.08
CA LEU A 156 7.93 -19.98 -9.18
C LEU A 156 8.76 -20.14 -10.45
N GLY A 157 9.89 -20.84 -10.37
CA GLY A 157 10.83 -21.10 -11.48
C GLY A 157 10.65 -22.46 -12.16
N GLN A 158 9.58 -23.20 -11.86
CA GLN A 158 9.30 -24.46 -12.54
C GLN A 158 8.84 -24.21 -14.00
N GLU A 159 9.13 -25.17 -14.90
CA GLU A 159 8.82 -25.09 -16.34
C GLU A 159 7.33 -24.77 -16.58
N ASP A 160 6.99 -24.17 -17.73
CA ASP A 160 5.65 -23.68 -18.13
C ASP A 160 4.49 -24.69 -17.98
N ASN A 161 4.79 -25.97 -17.73
CA ASN A 161 3.80 -27.04 -17.54
C ASN A 161 3.39 -27.32 -16.08
N GLN A 162 4.03 -26.70 -15.08
CA GLN A 162 3.59 -26.82 -13.67
C GLN A 162 2.82 -25.59 -13.23
N ALA A 163 1.63 -25.83 -12.66
CA ALA A 163 0.79 -24.76 -12.12
C ALA A 163 1.53 -24.08 -10.96
N ARG A 164 1.68 -22.75 -11.07
CA ARG A 164 2.25 -21.92 -9.99
C ARG A 164 1.34 -22.01 -8.77
N PRO A 165 1.90 -21.99 -7.54
CA PRO A 165 1.09 -22.04 -6.34
C PRO A 165 0.27 -20.76 -6.18
N THR A 166 -0.94 -20.92 -5.65
CA THR A 166 -1.74 -19.80 -5.16
C THR A 166 -1.03 -19.14 -3.97
N VAL A 167 -0.94 -17.82 -4.01
CA VAL A 167 -0.34 -16.98 -2.97
C VAL A 167 -1.46 -16.39 -2.10
N LEU A 168 -1.22 -16.29 -0.79
CA LEU A 168 -2.09 -15.56 0.12
C LEU A 168 -1.40 -14.28 0.60
N GLU A 169 -2.09 -13.14 0.53
CA GLU A 169 -1.72 -11.93 1.27
C GLU A 169 -2.56 -11.81 2.55
N LEU A 170 -1.91 -11.70 3.70
CA LEU A 170 -2.56 -11.45 4.99
C LEU A 170 -2.49 -9.95 5.30
N GLY A 171 -3.63 -9.34 5.65
CA GLY A 171 -3.68 -7.91 6.01
C GLY A 171 -3.37 -7.04 4.79
N SER A 172 -4.11 -7.25 3.71
CA SER A 172 -3.82 -6.67 2.39
C SER A 172 -4.03 -5.16 2.32
N GLY A 173 -4.88 -4.62 3.20
CA GLY A 173 -5.31 -3.23 3.22
C GLY A 173 -5.90 -2.79 1.88
N THR A 174 -5.12 -2.06 1.10
CA THR A 174 -5.52 -1.62 -0.25
C THR A 174 -5.25 -2.65 -1.35
N GLY A 175 -4.45 -3.68 -1.07
CA GLY A 175 -4.10 -4.79 -1.97
C GLY A 175 -2.90 -4.53 -2.88
N LEU A 176 -2.18 -3.42 -2.71
CA LEU A 176 -1.07 -3.05 -3.61
C LEU A 176 -0.04 -4.17 -3.80
N LEU A 177 0.38 -4.80 -2.70
CA LEU A 177 1.42 -5.83 -2.72
C LEU A 177 0.94 -7.10 -3.44
N GLY A 178 -0.24 -7.63 -3.10
CA GLY A 178 -0.76 -8.84 -3.72
C GLY A 178 -1.20 -8.64 -5.18
N LEU A 179 -1.73 -7.47 -5.54
CA LEU A 179 -2.00 -7.12 -6.94
C LEU A 179 -0.70 -7.11 -7.77
N ALA A 180 0.39 -6.54 -7.22
CA ALA A 180 1.70 -6.55 -7.86
C ALA A 180 2.27 -7.98 -7.94
N ALA A 181 2.09 -8.79 -6.89
CA ALA A 181 2.52 -10.18 -6.86
C ALA A 181 1.82 -11.01 -7.95
N ALA A 182 0.52 -10.82 -8.15
CA ALA A 182 -0.23 -11.50 -9.21
C ALA A 182 0.32 -11.16 -10.60
N ALA A 183 0.59 -9.88 -10.86
CA ALA A 183 1.11 -9.41 -12.14
C ALA A 183 2.56 -9.84 -12.40
N ILE A 184 3.43 -9.79 -11.39
CA ILE A 184 4.86 -10.07 -11.51
C ILE A 184 5.14 -11.57 -11.51
N TRP A 185 4.53 -12.31 -10.59
CA TRP A 185 4.71 -13.76 -10.49
C TRP A 185 3.80 -14.57 -11.40
N ARG A 186 2.83 -13.91 -12.04
CA ARG A 186 1.87 -14.51 -12.99
C ARG A 186 1.14 -15.69 -12.37
N THR A 187 0.60 -15.47 -11.18
CA THR A 187 -0.06 -16.51 -10.37
C THR A 187 -1.37 -15.99 -9.79
N GLN A 188 -2.17 -16.91 -9.26
CA GLN A 188 -3.34 -16.59 -8.47
C GLN A 188 -2.90 -16.04 -7.11
N VAL A 189 -3.48 -14.90 -6.71
CA VAL A 189 -3.33 -14.32 -5.38
C VAL A 189 -4.69 -14.20 -4.72
N ILE A 190 -4.77 -14.58 -3.45
CA ILE A 190 -5.91 -14.33 -2.57
C ILE A 190 -5.52 -13.19 -1.65
N LEU A 191 -6.22 -12.07 -1.73
CA LEU A 191 -6.07 -10.94 -0.83
C LEU A 191 -7.03 -11.11 0.35
N SER A 192 -6.50 -11.05 1.56
CA SER A 192 -7.31 -11.19 2.77
C SER A 192 -7.15 -10.03 3.72
N ASP A 193 -8.26 -9.66 4.36
CA ASP A 193 -8.33 -8.63 5.39
C ASP A 193 -9.63 -8.75 6.20
N LEU A 194 -9.86 -7.84 7.14
CA LEU A 194 -11.09 -7.73 7.92
C LEU A 194 -12.32 -7.48 7.01
N PRO A 195 -13.52 -7.97 7.38
CA PRO A 195 -14.75 -7.79 6.59
C PRO A 195 -15.01 -6.33 6.14
N GLY A 196 -14.71 -5.36 7.00
CA GLY A 196 -14.86 -3.93 6.69
C GLY A 196 -13.93 -3.39 5.60
N ILE A 197 -12.83 -4.08 5.29
CA ILE A 197 -11.82 -3.67 4.30
C ILE A 197 -12.07 -4.33 2.94
N VAL A 198 -12.69 -5.52 2.93
CA VAL A 198 -12.91 -6.35 1.73
C VAL A 198 -13.64 -5.60 0.60
N LEU A 199 -14.54 -4.67 0.92
CA LEU A 199 -15.26 -3.89 -0.10
C LEU A 199 -14.31 -3.01 -0.94
N ASN A 200 -13.42 -2.26 -0.28
CA ASN A 200 -12.43 -1.42 -0.98
C ASN A 200 -11.37 -2.28 -1.66
N LEU A 201 -10.97 -3.37 -1.02
CA LEU A 201 -10.03 -4.34 -1.59
C LEU A 201 -10.59 -4.94 -2.90
N SER A 202 -11.84 -5.35 -2.91
CA SER A 202 -12.54 -5.88 -4.10
C SER A 202 -12.66 -4.83 -5.21
N TYR A 203 -12.91 -3.56 -4.87
CA TYR A 203 -12.86 -2.47 -5.83
C TYR A 203 -11.49 -2.36 -6.50
N ASN A 204 -10.40 -2.42 -5.73
CA ASN A 204 -9.04 -2.36 -6.25
C ASN A 204 -8.68 -3.57 -7.11
N VAL A 205 -9.17 -4.77 -6.75
CA VAL A 205 -9.06 -5.97 -7.60
C VAL A 205 -9.71 -5.73 -8.94
N GLU A 206 -10.98 -5.33 -8.96
CA GLU A 206 -11.72 -5.13 -10.21
C GLU A 206 -11.10 -4.04 -11.08
N LYS A 207 -10.62 -2.96 -10.44
CA LYS A 207 -9.99 -1.85 -11.14
C LYS A 207 -8.74 -2.26 -11.94
N ASN A 208 -8.03 -3.30 -11.49
CA ASN A 208 -6.77 -3.77 -12.07
C ASN A 208 -6.89 -5.15 -12.75
N ARG A 209 -8.07 -5.77 -12.75
CA ARG A 209 -8.31 -7.15 -13.21
C ARG A 209 -7.74 -7.41 -14.61
N GLN A 210 -8.16 -6.61 -15.59
CA GLN A 210 -7.76 -6.81 -16.98
C GLN A 210 -6.22 -6.80 -17.14
N MET A 211 -5.55 -5.82 -16.52
CA MET A 211 -4.08 -5.70 -16.61
C MET A 211 -3.37 -6.91 -16.01
N ILE A 212 -3.89 -7.45 -14.92
CA ILE A 212 -3.32 -8.63 -14.24
C ILE A 212 -3.57 -9.90 -15.08
N GLU A 213 -4.77 -10.08 -15.61
CA GLU A 213 -5.14 -11.23 -16.45
C GLU A 213 -4.33 -11.25 -17.77
N GLU A 214 -4.11 -10.10 -18.40
CA GLU A 214 -3.25 -9.95 -19.59
C GLU A 214 -1.80 -10.37 -19.32
N ARG A 215 -1.38 -10.41 -18.05
CA ARG A 215 -0.05 -10.86 -17.61
C ARG A 215 -0.03 -12.29 -17.10
N GLY A 216 -1.17 -12.99 -17.12
CA GLY A 216 -1.30 -14.37 -16.65
C GLY A 216 -1.42 -14.50 -15.12
N GLY A 217 -1.70 -13.42 -14.40
CA GLY A 217 -2.07 -13.45 -13.00
C GLY A 217 -3.59 -13.51 -12.82
N ALA A 218 -4.02 -13.77 -11.59
CA ALA A 218 -5.43 -13.66 -11.21
C ALA A 218 -5.55 -13.28 -9.73
N VAL A 219 -6.61 -12.57 -9.36
CA VAL A 219 -6.79 -12.05 -8.00
C VAL A 219 -8.23 -12.17 -7.55
N VAL A 220 -8.40 -12.60 -6.30
CA VAL A 220 -9.66 -12.58 -5.57
C VAL A 220 -9.43 -12.01 -4.18
N ALA A 221 -10.46 -11.38 -3.60
CA ALA A 221 -10.42 -10.83 -2.25
C ALA A 221 -11.51 -11.47 -1.39
N GLY A 222 -11.22 -11.69 -0.11
CA GLY A 222 -12.22 -12.13 0.86
C GLY A 222 -11.80 -11.93 2.30
N ALA A 223 -12.71 -12.20 3.23
CA ALA A 223 -12.50 -11.93 4.64
C ALA A 223 -11.61 -13.00 5.30
N LEU A 224 -10.66 -12.57 6.12
CA LEU A 224 -9.91 -13.43 7.04
C LEU A 224 -9.49 -12.58 8.25
N THR A 225 -10.28 -12.62 9.31
CA THR A 225 -9.90 -12.04 10.60
C THR A 225 -8.94 -12.99 11.34
N TRP A 226 -7.75 -12.50 11.72
CA TRP A 226 -6.78 -13.31 12.45
C TRP A 226 -7.28 -13.63 13.86
N GLY A 227 -7.43 -14.92 14.17
CA GLY A 227 -7.99 -15.36 15.45
C GLY A 227 -9.46 -14.98 15.66
N GLY A 228 -10.17 -14.59 14.60
CA GLY A 228 -11.60 -14.31 14.62
C GLY A 228 -12.46 -15.56 14.58
N ASP A 229 -13.77 -15.37 14.71
CA ASP A 229 -14.77 -16.43 14.65
C ASP A 229 -15.01 -16.90 13.19
N GLU A 230 -15.68 -18.04 13.01
CA GLU A 230 -15.92 -18.64 11.68
C GLU A 230 -16.70 -17.73 10.72
N ASP A 231 -17.54 -16.83 11.24
CA ASP A 231 -18.31 -15.86 10.44
C ASP A 231 -17.49 -14.65 9.97
N GLU A 232 -16.26 -14.49 10.46
CA GLU A 232 -15.30 -13.46 10.03
C GLU A 232 -14.26 -14.00 9.03
N VAL A 233 -14.43 -15.23 8.55
CA VAL A 233 -13.57 -15.90 7.57
C VAL A 233 -14.41 -16.34 6.38
N ASP A 234 -13.92 -16.08 5.16
CA ASP A 234 -14.57 -16.55 3.94
C ASP A 234 -14.40 -18.08 3.79
N PRO A 235 -15.46 -18.89 3.94
CA PRO A 235 -15.34 -20.35 3.93
C PRO A 235 -15.07 -20.91 2.52
N VAL A 236 -15.28 -20.12 1.47
CA VAL A 236 -15.02 -20.52 0.08
C VAL A 236 -13.55 -20.35 -0.24
N LEU A 237 -12.94 -19.25 0.21
CA LEU A 237 -11.52 -18.98 -0.02
C LEU A 237 -10.61 -19.70 0.99
N PHE A 238 -11.10 -19.96 2.20
CA PHE A 238 -10.33 -20.60 3.28
C PHE A 238 -11.00 -21.88 3.80
N PRO A 239 -11.31 -22.87 2.94
CA PRO A 239 -12.05 -24.07 3.33
C PRO A 239 -11.24 -25.01 4.23
N THR A 240 -9.91 -24.96 4.14
CA THR A 240 -8.99 -25.83 4.87
C THR A 240 -7.73 -25.08 5.26
N LYS A 241 -7.26 -25.33 6.48
CA LYS A 241 -5.97 -24.85 7.01
C LYS A 241 -4.79 -25.44 6.22
N ASN A 242 -3.65 -24.77 6.27
CA ASN A 242 -2.35 -25.19 5.74
C ASN A 242 -2.35 -25.46 4.22
N SER A 243 -3.05 -24.64 3.45
CA SER A 243 -3.25 -24.83 2.01
C SER A 243 -2.31 -23.99 1.12
N PHE A 244 -1.68 -22.93 1.66
CA PHE A 244 -0.88 -22.00 0.86
C PHE A 244 0.62 -22.31 0.93
N LYS A 245 1.28 -22.40 -0.22
CA LYS A 245 2.75 -22.55 -0.30
C LYS A 245 3.49 -21.23 -0.09
N VAL A 246 2.83 -20.10 -0.38
CA VAL A 246 3.41 -18.76 -0.27
C VAL A 246 2.43 -17.85 0.44
N ILE A 247 2.90 -17.23 1.53
CA ILE A 247 2.20 -16.12 2.20
C ILE A 247 3.06 -14.87 2.09
N ILE A 248 2.45 -13.74 1.79
CA ILE A 248 3.09 -12.42 1.81
C ILE A 248 2.36 -11.49 2.79
N VAL A 249 3.11 -10.65 3.49
CA VAL A 249 2.58 -9.75 4.53
C VAL A 249 3.40 -8.47 4.58
N ALA A 250 2.74 -7.30 4.64
CA ALA A 250 3.43 -6.02 4.82
C ALA A 250 2.77 -5.15 5.91
N ASP A 251 3.59 -4.55 6.76
CA ASP A 251 3.18 -3.68 7.88
C ASP A 251 2.17 -4.28 8.88
N PRO A 252 2.30 -5.52 9.36
CA PRO A 252 1.22 -6.13 10.14
C PRO A 252 1.19 -5.74 11.64
N LEU A 253 2.21 -5.06 12.17
CA LEU A 253 2.44 -4.94 13.62
C LEU A 253 2.20 -3.52 14.15
N TYR A 254 1.08 -3.34 14.85
CA TYR A 254 0.67 -2.05 15.43
C TYR A 254 0.36 -2.13 16.94
N ASP A 255 -0.01 -3.32 17.44
CA ASP A 255 -0.39 -3.56 18.84
C ASP A 255 0.33 -4.79 19.40
N ASP A 256 0.46 -4.89 20.72
CA ASP A 256 1.09 -6.00 21.45
C ASP A 256 0.42 -7.36 21.16
N VAL A 257 -0.85 -7.39 20.72
CA VAL A 257 -1.54 -8.64 20.32
C VAL A 257 -1.21 -9.11 18.89
N HIS A 258 -0.80 -8.20 17.99
CA HIS A 258 -0.57 -8.54 16.57
C HIS A 258 0.51 -9.60 16.33
N PRO A 259 1.64 -9.64 17.07
CA PRO A 259 2.62 -10.70 16.96
C PRO A 259 2.05 -12.12 17.05
N GLY A 260 1.21 -12.38 18.06
CA GLY A 260 0.60 -13.69 18.27
C GLY A 260 -0.46 -14.01 17.22
N LEU A 261 -1.30 -13.03 16.89
CA LEU A 261 -2.36 -13.16 15.87
C LEU A 261 -1.76 -13.45 14.48
N LEU A 262 -0.76 -12.67 14.06
CA LEU A 262 -0.10 -12.88 12.77
C LEU A 262 0.61 -14.23 12.70
N ALA A 263 1.35 -14.60 13.76
CA ALA A 263 2.01 -15.91 13.80
C ALA A 263 1.00 -17.06 13.78
N GLY A 264 -0.16 -16.89 14.44
CA GLY A 264 -1.29 -17.82 14.35
C GLY A 264 -1.84 -17.93 12.92
N ALA A 265 -2.16 -16.81 12.28
CA ALA A 265 -2.67 -16.78 10.92
C ALA A 265 -1.68 -17.42 9.92
N ILE A 266 -0.38 -17.15 10.03
CA ILE A 266 0.64 -17.80 9.19
C ILE A 266 0.67 -19.32 9.46
N ASP A 267 0.65 -19.74 10.73
CA ASP A 267 0.66 -21.16 11.09
C ASP A 267 -0.57 -21.91 10.60
N GLU A 268 -1.73 -21.27 10.62
CA GLU A 268 -3.00 -21.86 10.16
C GLU A 268 -3.14 -21.88 8.64
N GLN A 269 -2.49 -20.97 7.91
CA GLN A 269 -2.68 -20.86 6.45
C GLN A 269 -1.50 -21.46 5.66
N LEU A 270 -0.26 -21.36 6.16
CA LEU A 270 0.91 -21.85 5.43
C LEU A 270 0.97 -23.38 5.47
N SER A 271 1.20 -23.99 4.32
CA SER A 271 1.42 -25.43 4.18
C SER A 271 2.47 -25.95 5.17
N LEU A 272 2.28 -27.21 5.58
CA LEU A 272 3.22 -27.94 6.43
C LEU A 272 4.48 -28.39 5.66
N ASP A 273 4.51 -28.23 4.35
CA ASP A 273 5.64 -28.61 3.52
C ASP A 273 6.88 -27.74 3.78
N LEU A 274 8.05 -28.38 3.79
CA LEU A 274 9.33 -27.71 4.08
C LEU A 274 9.74 -26.68 3.00
N ASP A 275 9.12 -26.73 1.83
CA ASP A 275 9.34 -25.79 0.73
C ASP A 275 8.45 -24.54 0.81
N ALA A 276 7.42 -24.53 1.67
CA ALA A 276 6.52 -23.38 1.84
C ALA A 276 7.24 -22.19 2.49
N ARG A 277 6.85 -20.97 2.10
CA ARG A 277 7.51 -19.73 2.52
C ARG A 277 6.51 -18.67 2.95
N ALA A 278 6.80 -17.99 4.05
CA ALA A 278 6.13 -16.75 4.43
C ALA A 278 7.12 -15.59 4.29
N ILE A 279 6.72 -14.54 3.58
CA ILE A 279 7.52 -13.34 3.32
C ILE A 279 6.87 -12.18 4.06
N ILE A 280 7.59 -11.59 4.99
CA ILE A 280 7.05 -10.54 5.87
C ILE A 280 7.94 -9.31 5.77
N MET A 281 7.30 -8.14 5.66
CA MET A 281 7.96 -6.85 5.81
C MET A 281 7.38 -6.06 6.98
N VAL A 282 8.24 -5.67 7.92
CA VAL A 282 7.88 -4.86 9.09
C VAL A 282 8.68 -3.55 9.07
N PRO A 283 8.03 -2.38 8.97
CA PRO A 283 8.70 -1.10 9.19
C PRO A 283 9.13 -0.92 10.65
N GLN A 284 10.37 -0.53 10.86
CA GLN A 284 10.97 -0.22 12.15
C GLN A 284 10.97 1.29 12.35
N ARG A 285 9.80 1.82 12.75
CA ARG A 285 9.57 3.26 12.95
C ARG A 285 10.15 3.77 14.27
N ASP A 286 10.14 2.91 15.29
CA ASP A 286 10.46 3.25 16.67
C ASP A 286 10.83 2.00 17.50
N ALA A 287 11.10 2.20 18.80
CA ALA A 287 11.40 1.09 19.71
C ALA A 287 10.22 0.09 19.86
N THR A 288 8.98 0.56 19.69
CA THR A 288 7.77 -0.27 19.81
C THR A 288 7.69 -1.28 18.67
N THR A 289 7.77 -0.81 17.43
CA THR A 289 7.77 -1.68 16.23
C THR A 289 8.93 -2.69 16.24
N ILE A 290 10.10 -2.32 16.77
CA ILE A 290 11.23 -3.24 16.98
C ILE A 290 10.90 -4.32 18.03
N LYS A 291 10.26 -3.94 19.14
CA LYS A 291 9.81 -4.88 20.17
C LYS A 291 8.74 -5.84 19.62
N LEU A 292 7.76 -5.33 18.87
CA LEU A 292 6.70 -6.14 18.25
C LEU A 292 7.29 -7.15 17.26
N LEU A 293 8.25 -6.74 16.42
CA LEU A 293 8.97 -7.66 15.52
C LEU A 293 9.69 -8.76 16.31
N SER A 294 10.33 -8.42 17.42
CA SER A 294 11.00 -9.40 18.27
C SER A 294 10.01 -10.39 18.89
N ALA A 295 8.86 -9.91 19.37
CA ALA A 295 7.78 -10.75 19.87
C ALA A 295 7.23 -11.68 18.78
N PHE A 296 7.04 -11.18 17.56
CA PHE A 296 6.56 -11.97 16.43
C PHE A 296 7.51 -13.12 16.09
N ARG A 297 8.83 -12.87 16.09
CA ARG A 297 9.81 -13.94 15.87
C ARG A 297 9.75 -15.02 16.94
N ASN A 298 9.52 -14.65 18.19
CA ASN A 298 9.36 -15.61 19.28
C ASN A 298 8.08 -16.43 19.13
N GLU A 299 6.95 -15.80 18.75
CA GLU A 299 5.69 -16.47 18.47
C GLU A 299 5.77 -17.45 17.29
N MET A 300 6.53 -17.09 16.24
CA MET A 300 6.80 -17.96 15.09
C MET A 300 7.67 -19.17 15.49
N ALA A 301 8.66 -18.97 16.34
CA ALA A 301 9.55 -20.05 16.82
C ALA A 301 8.89 -20.97 17.86
N SER A 302 7.85 -20.50 18.56
CA SER A 302 7.15 -21.26 19.60
C SER A 302 6.00 -22.12 19.09
N LYS A 303 5.67 -22.06 17.79
CA LYS A 303 4.63 -22.91 17.19
C LYS A 303 4.98 -24.39 17.30
N SER A 304 3.95 -25.25 17.30
CA SER A 304 4.11 -26.71 17.37
C SER A 304 4.93 -27.28 16.21
N ALA A 305 4.80 -26.67 15.03
CA ALA A 305 5.72 -26.81 13.90
C ALA A 305 6.49 -25.49 13.74
N PRO A 306 7.65 -25.32 14.42
CA PRO A 306 8.36 -24.05 14.51
C PRO A 306 8.73 -23.47 13.15
N PHE A 307 8.73 -22.15 13.07
CA PHE A 307 9.26 -21.43 11.92
C PHE A 307 10.66 -20.92 12.18
N VAL A 308 11.50 -20.95 11.15
CA VAL A 308 12.86 -20.40 11.16
C VAL A 308 12.97 -19.30 10.10
N CYS A 309 13.68 -18.22 10.44
CA CYS A 309 14.03 -17.18 9.49
C CYS A 309 15.18 -17.68 8.61
N LEU A 310 14.91 -17.89 7.32
CA LEU A 310 15.86 -18.41 6.34
C LEU A 310 16.72 -17.30 5.72
N GLN A 311 16.15 -16.10 5.62
CA GLN A 311 16.79 -14.93 5.06
C GLN A 311 16.18 -13.68 5.70
N GLU A 312 17.02 -12.69 5.99
CA GLU A 312 16.54 -11.38 6.40
C GLU A 312 17.45 -10.26 5.89
N THR A 313 16.87 -9.07 5.73
CA THR A 313 17.61 -7.84 5.44
C THR A 313 16.83 -6.62 5.91
N VAL A 314 17.45 -5.44 5.85
CA VAL A 314 16.79 -4.17 6.11
C VAL A 314 16.97 -3.29 4.88
N VAL A 315 15.85 -2.78 4.37
CA VAL A 315 15.79 -1.91 3.19
C VAL A 315 15.25 -0.53 3.57
N ALA A 316 15.64 0.49 2.82
CA ALA A 316 15.08 1.82 3.00
C ALA A 316 13.70 1.91 2.33
N GLY A 317 12.71 2.42 3.06
CA GLY A 317 11.38 2.72 2.58
C GLY A 317 11.04 4.20 2.72
N GLN A 318 9.94 4.60 2.09
CA GLN A 318 9.33 5.90 2.25
C GLN A 318 7.88 5.75 2.67
N ASP A 319 7.39 6.62 3.55
CA ASP A 319 5.98 6.75 3.87
C ASP A 319 5.56 8.24 3.92
N ASP A 320 4.24 8.47 3.89
CA ASP A 320 3.68 9.83 3.86
C ASP A 320 3.70 10.52 5.26
N TRP A 321 4.41 9.96 6.25
CA TRP A 321 4.33 10.35 7.65
C TRP A 321 5.72 10.59 8.27
N GLY A 322 5.83 11.58 9.17
CA GLY A 322 7.09 11.92 9.84
C GLY A 322 7.52 13.39 9.73
N GLY A 323 6.65 14.29 9.25
CA GLY A 323 6.91 15.73 9.19
C GLY A 323 6.86 16.40 10.57
N GLY A 324 7.85 16.12 11.43
CA GLY A 324 8.40 17.14 12.33
C GLY A 324 9.50 17.91 11.59
N ASP A 325 9.99 19.02 12.16
CA ASP A 325 11.05 19.88 11.60
C ASP A 325 12.43 19.22 11.41
N ASP A 326 12.51 17.88 11.36
CA ASP A 326 13.73 17.11 11.14
C ASP A 326 13.82 16.60 9.69
N ASP A 327 15.01 16.75 9.10
CA ASP A 327 15.42 16.38 7.73
C ASP A 327 15.27 14.87 7.36
N GLU A 328 14.62 14.06 8.20
CA GLU A 328 14.36 12.62 8.03
C GLU A 328 12.87 12.27 7.79
N ALA A 329 11.98 13.29 7.71
CA ALA A 329 10.55 13.10 7.50
C ALA A 329 10.21 12.16 6.32
N GLY A 330 9.50 11.07 6.60
CA GLY A 330 9.00 10.12 5.60
C GLY A 330 9.97 9.00 5.21
N ARG A 331 11.12 8.83 5.86
CA ARG A 331 12.02 7.67 5.63
C ARG A 331 11.88 6.65 6.75
N VAL A 332 11.62 5.40 6.39
CA VAL A 332 11.45 4.30 7.35
C VAL A 332 12.35 3.14 6.96
N LYS A 333 13.02 2.52 7.94
CA LYS A 333 13.75 1.26 7.71
C LYS A 333 12.74 0.12 7.71
N CYS A 334 12.68 -0.66 6.65
CA CYS A 334 11.80 -1.82 6.56
C CYS A 334 12.64 -3.09 6.72
N TRP A 335 12.40 -3.82 7.80
CA TRP A 335 12.92 -5.17 7.96
C TRP A 335 12.12 -6.10 7.05
N TYR A 336 12.82 -6.99 6.36
CA TYR A 336 12.26 -8.03 5.50
C TYR A 336 12.78 -9.38 5.98
N GLY A 337 11.89 -10.37 6.07
CA GLY A 337 12.23 -11.73 6.45
C GLY A 337 11.50 -12.78 5.62
N VAL A 338 12.20 -13.87 5.30
CA VAL A 338 11.64 -15.08 4.69
C VAL A 338 11.67 -16.19 5.74
N PHE A 339 10.51 -16.75 6.03
CA PHE A 339 10.36 -17.87 6.96
C PHE A 339 10.00 -19.15 6.22
N GLY A 340 10.46 -20.27 6.77
CA GLY A 340 9.99 -21.61 6.43
C GLY A 340 9.83 -22.44 7.70
N ARG A 341 9.15 -23.58 7.58
CA ARG A 341 9.03 -24.52 8.71
C ARG A 341 10.35 -25.21 8.97
N GLN A 342 10.68 -25.38 10.25
CA GLN A 342 11.84 -26.14 10.69
C GLN A 342 11.59 -27.63 10.42
N ARG A 343 12.60 -28.30 9.86
CA ARG A 343 12.59 -29.77 9.78
C ARG A 343 12.70 -30.32 11.20
N LEU A 344 11.66 -31.00 11.66
CA LEU A 344 11.72 -31.79 12.89
C LEU A 344 12.42 -33.09 12.53
N ASP A 345 13.64 -33.29 13.02
CA ASP A 345 14.31 -34.57 12.91
C ASP A 345 13.58 -35.58 13.80
N THR A 346 12.70 -36.38 13.20
CA THR A 346 12.15 -37.58 13.83
C THR A 346 13.20 -38.68 13.83
N ASP A 347 14.31 -38.48 14.53
CA ASP A 347 15.27 -39.55 14.79
C ASP A 347 16.12 -39.25 16.03
N THR A 348 15.54 -39.49 17.20
CA THR A 348 16.28 -39.75 18.44
C THR A 348 15.37 -40.47 19.44
N ARG A 349 14.92 -41.67 19.05
CA ARG A 349 14.48 -42.69 19.99
C ARG A 349 15.03 -44.05 19.53
N VAL A 350 16.25 -44.35 19.98
CA VAL A 350 16.74 -45.72 20.17
C VAL A 350 16.71 -45.99 21.66
#